data_AF-A0A6V7P263-F1
#
_entry.id   AF-A0A6V7P263-F1
#
_cell.length_a   1.000
_cell.length_b   1.000
_cell.length_c   1.000
_cell.angle_alpha   90.00
_cell.angle_beta   90.00
_cell.angle_gamma   90.00
#
_symmetry.space_group_name_H-M   'P 1'
#
loop_
_entity.id
_entity.type
_entity.pdbx_description
1 polymer ?
#
loop_
_entity_poly.entity_id
_entity_poly.type
_entity_poly.pdbx_seq_one_letter_code
_entity_poly.pdbx_strand_id
1 'polypeptide(L)'
;MLPNRRWALAGHARRVSSWLKELDEQKQAFPLSYRTSGDEIAPQRAIQVLDELTGGEVIVSTGVGQHQMWAAQYYNCRRQRQWLSSAGLGAIGFGLPAAAGAAVGNPGATVVDIDGDGSFLMNVQELAMIRAENLPVKP
;
A
#
# COMPACT_ATOMS: atom_id res chain seq x y z
N MET A 1 28.22 23.91 8.29
CA MET A 1 27.06 24.49 8.99
C MET A 1 26.19 25.19 7.94
N LEU A 2 25.19 24.50 7.39
CA LEU A 2 24.30 25.08 6.35
C LEU A 2 23.12 25.80 7.03
N PRO A 3 22.74 27.01 6.60
CA PRO A 3 21.78 27.83 7.30
C PRO A 3 20.34 27.31 7.09
N ASN A 4 19.63 27.26 8.21
CA ASN A 4 18.24 26.84 8.40
C ASN A 4 17.29 27.77 7.60
N ARG A 5 16.96 27.43 6.35
CA ARG A 5 15.94 28.17 5.58
C ARG A 5 14.55 27.70 5.98
N ARG A 6 14.00 28.32 7.03
CA ARG A 6 12.55 28.30 7.30
C ARG A 6 11.83 29.03 6.16
N TRP A 7 11.15 28.29 5.31
CA TRP A 7 10.27 28.86 4.28
C TRP A 7 9.16 29.66 5.00
N ALA A 8 8.97 30.92 4.60
CA ALA A 8 7.90 31.76 5.14
C ALA A 8 6.53 31.26 4.62
N LEU A 9 5.90 30.34 5.35
CA LEU A 9 4.67 29.64 4.96
C LEU A 9 3.39 30.50 5.08
N ALA A 10 3.41 31.60 5.83
CA ALA A 10 2.19 32.36 6.13
C ALA A 10 1.63 33.16 4.94
N GLY A 11 2.48 33.70 4.06
CA GLY A 11 2.04 34.48 2.89
C GLY A 11 1.56 33.63 1.70
N HIS A 12 2.03 32.38 1.60
CA HIS A 12 1.69 31.46 0.52
C HIS A 12 0.31 30.81 0.70
N ALA A 13 -0.11 30.55 1.95
CA ALA A 13 -1.40 29.94 2.25
C ALA A 13 -2.60 30.75 1.72
N ARG A 14 -2.50 32.09 1.73
CA ARG A 14 -3.53 32.99 1.16
C ARG A 14 -3.54 33.01 -0.37
N ARG A 15 -2.41 32.70 -1.01
CA ARG A 15 -2.27 32.75 -2.48
C ARG A 15 -2.84 31.51 -3.16
N VAL A 16 -2.89 30.38 -2.47
CA VAL A 16 -3.40 29.11 -3.01
C VAL A 16 -4.73 28.67 -2.39
N SER A 17 -5.33 29.48 -1.51
CA SER A 17 -6.54 29.08 -0.78
C SER A 17 -7.73 28.79 -1.71
N SER A 18 -7.89 29.54 -2.79
CA SER A 18 -8.93 29.28 -3.81
C SER A 18 -8.70 27.95 -4.54
N TRP A 19 -7.43 27.64 -4.86
CA TRP A 19 -7.05 26.38 -5.47
C TRP A 19 -7.24 25.18 -4.53
N LEU A 20 -6.86 25.31 -3.26
CA LEU A 20 -7.09 24.27 -2.25
C LEU A 20 -8.58 24.01 -2.06
N LYS A 21 -9.40 25.07 -2.07
CA LYS A 21 -10.86 24.95 -2.01
C LYS A 21 -11.41 24.18 -3.21
N GLU A 22 -10.96 24.50 -4.42
CA GLU A 22 -11.35 23.77 -5.63
C GLU A 22 -10.97 22.28 -5.54
N LEU A 23 -9.75 21.97 -5.10
CA LEU A 23 -9.32 20.58 -4.90
C LEU A 23 -10.15 19.84 -3.85
N ASP A 24 -10.53 20.50 -2.76
CA ASP A 24 -11.37 19.90 -1.73
C ASP A 24 -12.81 19.68 -2.23
N GLU A 25 -13.35 20.59 -3.04
CA GLU A 25 -14.63 20.41 -3.74
C GLU A 25 -14.56 19.18 -4.69
N GLN A 26 -13.48 19.02 -5.45
CA GLN A 26 -13.28 17.87 -6.33
C GLN A 26 -13.15 16.55 -5.55
N LYS A 27 -12.39 16.53 -4.44
CA LYS A 27 -12.26 15.34 -3.58
C LYS A 27 -13.60 14.91 -2.98
N GLN A 28 -14.45 15.87 -2.61
CA GLN A 28 -15.79 15.60 -2.09
C GLN A 28 -16.76 15.13 -3.18
N ALA A 29 -16.68 15.71 -4.37
CA ALA A 29 -17.54 15.36 -5.50
C ALA A 29 -17.18 14.00 -6.12
N PHE A 30 -15.89 13.65 -6.15
CA PHE A 30 -15.36 12.44 -6.82
C PHE A 30 -14.44 11.63 -5.89
N PRO A 31 -14.92 11.16 -4.73
CA PRO A 31 -14.12 10.30 -3.87
C PRO A 31 -13.90 8.93 -4.52
N LEU A 32 -12.86 8.23 -4.08
CA LEU A 32 -12.73 6.80 -4.33
C LEU A 32 -13.97 6.09 -3.77
N SER A 33 -14.62 5.31 -4.61
CA SER A 33 -15.84 4.58 -4.26
C SER A 33 -15.85 3.22 -4.94
N TYR A 34 -16.56 2.29 -4.32
CA TYR A 34 -16.80 0.95 -4.84
C TYR A 34 -18.20 0.50 -4.42
N ARG A 35 -18.75 -0.49 -5.12
CA ARG A 35 -20.05 -1.07 -4.80
C ARG A 35 -19.85 -2.31 -3.94
N THR A 36 -20.77 -2.52 -3.00
CA THR A 36 -20.93 -3.78 -2.29
C THR A 36 -22.12 -4.53 -2.88
N SER A 37 -21.99 -5.84 -3.02
CA SER A 37 -23.02 -6.70 -3.62
C SER A 37 -23.38 -7.81 -2.64
N GLY A 38 -24.52 -7.67 -1.96
CA GLY A 38 -25.03 -8.68 -1.03
C GLY A 38 -23.98 -9.10 0.01
N ASP A 39 -23.70 -10.41 0.05
CA ASP A 39 -22.79 -11.05 1.00
C ASP A 39 -21.36 -11.26 0.45
N GLU A 40 -21.06 -10.78 -0.77
CA GLU A 40 -19.72 -10.89 -1.36
C GLU A 40 -18.73 -9.91 -0.73
N ILE A 41 -17.48 -10.35 -0.55
CA ILE A 41 -16.41 -9.49 -0.07
C ILE A 41 -15.93 -8.60 -1.22
N ALA A 42 -16.24 -7.30 -1.15
CA ALA A 42 -15.62 -6.32 -2.02
C ALA A 42 -14.11 -6.24 -1.71
N PRO A 43 -13.20 -6.44 -2.69
CA PRO A 43 -11.76 -6.48 -2.43
C PRO A 43 -11.23 -5.17 -1.85
N GLN A 44 -11.83 -4.03 -2.23
CA GLN A 44 -11.52 -2.72 -1.67
C GLN A 44 -11.83 -2.68 -0.16
N ARG A 45 -12.93 -3.31 0.28
CA ARG A 45 -13.30 -3.37 1.70
C ARG A 45 -12.30 -4.21 2.49
N ALA A 46 -11.85 -5.34 1.94
CA ALA A 46 -10.83 -6.17 2.60
C ALA A 46 -9.54 -5.38 2.88
N ILE A 47 -9.10 -4.56 1.92
CA ILE A 47 -7.92 -3.71 2.06
C ILE A 47 -8.14 -2.57 3.06
N GLN A 48 -9.32 -1.93 3.07
CA GLN A 48 -9.64 -0.91 4.07
C GLN A 48 -9.64 -1.48 5.48
N VAL A 49 -10.23 -2.67 5.68
CA VAL A 49 -10.20 -3.36 6.97
C VAL A 49 -8.76 -3.69 7.37
N LEU A 50 -7.91 -4.10 6.42
CA LEU A 50 -6.49 -4.29 6.67
C LEU A 50 -5.82 -3.00 7.17
N ASP A 51 -6.03 -1.85 6.52
CA ASP A 51 -5.49 -0.55 6.97
C ASP A 51 -6.03 -0.14 8.35
N GLU A 52 -7.33 -0.33 8.60
CA GLU A 52 -7.98 -0.06 9.89
C GLU A 52 -7.34 -0.88 11.03
N LEU A 53 -7.11 -2.18 10.81
CA LEU A 53 -6.57 -3.10 11.80
C LEU A 53 -5.07 -2.93 12.04
N THR A 54 -4.31 -2.55 11.00
CA THR A 54 -2.86 -2.37 11.10
C THR A 54 -2.46 -0.93 11.43
N GLY A 55 -3.43 0.00 11.43
CA GLY A 55 -3.16 1.43 11.50
C GLY A 55 -2.23 1.90 10.39
N GLY A 56 -2.18 1.20 9.24
CA GLY A 56 -1.25 1.39 8.12
C GLY A 56 0.23 1.47 8.48
N GLU A 57 0.65 0.81 9.55
CA GLU A 57 2.06 0.79 10.00
C GLU A 57 2.88 -0.37 9.44
N VAL A 58 2.22 -1.35 8.82
CA VAL A 58 2.88 -2.55 8.27
C VAL A 58 3.47 -2.32 6.88
N ILE A 59 4.44 -3.16 6.51
CA ILE A 59 4.98 -3.20 5.15
C ILE A 59 4.01 -4.00 4.28
N VAL A 60 3.67 -3.48 3.11
CA VAL A 60 2.79 -4.11 2.14
C VAL A 60 3.57 -4.40 0.86
N SER A 61 3.58 -5.65 0.44
CA SER A 61 3.93 -6.04 -0.93
C SER A 61 2.69 -6.36 -1.75
N THR A 62 2.84 -6.32 -3.07
CA THR A 62 1.77 -6.68 -4.00
C THR A 62 2.33 -7.44 -5.19
N GLY A 63 1.55 -8.36 -5.76
CA GLY A 63 1.71 -8.76 -7.15
C GLY A 63 1.28 -7.64 -8.11
N VAL A 64 0.89 -8.02 -9.33
CA VAL A 64 0.51 -7.06 -10.38
C VAL A 64 -0.86 -7.41 -10.93
N GLY A 65 -1.76 -6.43 -10.95
CA GLY A 65 -3.15 -6.63 -11.36
C GLY A 65 -4.13 -5.65 -10.70
N GLN A 66 -5.41 -6.03 -10.63
CA GLN A 66 -6.43 -5.20 -9.99
C GLN A 66 -6.17 -5.03 -8.49
N HIS A 67 -5.73 -6.09 -7.81
CA HIS A 67 -5.39 -6.09 -6.39
C HIS A 67 -4.28 -5.09 -6.07
N GLN A 68 -3.28 -4.94 -6.95
CA GLN A 68 -2.23 -3.93 -6.84
C GLN A 68 -2.81 -2.51 -6.80
N MET A 69 -3.77 -2.22 -7.69
CA MET A 69 -4.39 -0.90 -7.77
C MET A 69 -5.32 -0.64 -6.58
N TRP A 70 -6.10 -1.63 -6.16
CA TRP A 70 -6.93 -1.48 -4.95
C TRP A 70 -6.08 -1.28 -3.71
N ALA A 71 -4.96 -2.01 -3.58
CA ALA A 71 -4.03 -1.83 -2.48
C ALA A 71 -3.45 -0.40 -2.48
N ALA A 72 -3.09 0.14 -3.64
CA ALA A 72 -2.61 1.52 -3.74
C ALA A 72 -3.70 2.57 -3.46
N GLN A 73 -4.95 2.28 -3.80
CA GLN A 73 -6.08 3.20 -3.63
C GLN A 73 -6.64 3.23 -2.20
N TYR A 74 -6.67 2.07 -1.53
CA TYR A 74 -7.44 1.88 -0.30
C TYR A 74 -6.58 1.57 0.94
N TYR A 75 -5.26 1.41 0.79
CA TYR A 75 -4.34 1.25 1.93
C TYR A 75 -3.47 2.50 2.13
N ASN A 76 -3.60 3.17 3.28
CA ASN A 76 -2.87 4.40 3.56
C ASN A 76 -1.48 4.14 4.16
N CYS A 77 -0.45 4.13 3.30
CA CYS A 77 0.95 4.06 3.76
C CYS A 77 1.37 5.37 4.45
N ARG A 78 1.81 5.29 5.71
CA ARG A 78 2.15 6.43 6.57
C ARG A 78 3.63 6.83 6.54
N ARG A 79 4.51 5.92 6.13
CA ARG A 79 5.97 6.16 6.05
C ARG A 79 6.56 5.63 4.74
N GLN A 80 7.72 6.15 4.41
CA GLN A 80 8.49 5.69 3.26
C GLN A 80 8.85 4.21 3.42
N ARG A 81 9.01 3.52 2.27
CA ARG A 81 9.43 2.10 2.20
C ARG A 81 8.42 1.09 2.79
N GLN A 82 7.18 1.49 3.05
CA GLN A 82 6.10 0.55 3.36
C GLN A 82 5.49 -0.09 2.12
N TRP A 83 5.46 0.62 1.00
CA TRP A 83 4.85 0.15 -0.23
C TRP A 83 5.87 -0.49 -1.16
N LEU A 84 5.76 -1.79 -1.38
CA LEU A 84 6.63 -2.58 -2.25
C LEU A 84 5.80 -3.13 -3.42
N SER A 85 6.05 -2.65 -4.62
CA SER A 85 5.28 -3.07 -5.79
C SER A 85 6.10 -2.95 -7.08
N SER A 86 5.89 -3.89 -8.00
CA SER A 86 6.49 -3.85 -9.34
C SER A 86 5.63 -2.99 -10.27
N ALA A 87 5.99 -1.71 -10.39
CA ALA A 87 5.23 -0.75 -11.20
C ALA A 87 5.77 -0.60 -12.63
N GLY A 88 7.07 -0.34 -12.80
CA GLY A 88 7.65 -0.02 -14.10
C GLY A 88 7.63 -1.18 -15.09
N LEU A 89 8.07 -2.36 -14.64
CA LEU A 89 8.02 -3.59 -15.46
C LEU A 89 6.66 -4.29 -15.37
N GLY A 90 5.95 -4.15 -14.24
CA GLY A 90 4.70 -4.88 -14.01
C GLY A 90 4.90 -6.39 -13.90
N ALA A 91 5.95 -6.83 -13.20
CA ALA A 91 6.27 -8.25 -13.06
C ALA A 91 5.30 -8.95 -12.08
N ILE A 92 4.42 -9.79 -12.63
CA ILE A 92 3.59 -10.74 -11.88
C ILE A 92 4.46 -11.74 -11.10
N GLY A 93 4.01 -12.16 -9.91
CA GLY A 93 4.79 -13.01 -8.98
C GLY A 93 5.79 -12.26 -8.10
N PHE A 94 5.80 -10.92 -8.11
CA PHE A 94 6.71 -10.11 -7.29
C PHE A 94 6.36 -10.12 -5.78
N GLY A 95 5.07 -10.19 -5.43
CA GLY A 95 4.56 -9.95 -4.08
C GLY A 95 5.23 -10.81 -3.01
N LEU A 96 5.01 -12.13 -3.08
CA LEU A 96 5.48 -13.08 -2.08
C LEU A 96 6.99 -13.06 -1.81
N PRO A 97 7.89 -13.13 -2.82
CA PRO A 97 9.33 -13.03 -2.58
C PRO A 97 9.74 -11.64 -2.07
N ALA A 98 9.06 -10.56 -2.48
CA ALA A 98 9.33 -9.22 -1.94
C ALA A 98 8.94 -9.11 -0.46
N ALA A 99 7.82 -9.71 -0.04
CA ALA A 99 7.43 -9.79 1.37
C ALA A 99 8.48 -10.53 2.21
N ALA A 100 8.96 -11.67 1.71
CA ALA A 100 10.00 -12.43 2.40
C ALA A 100 11.30 -11.61 2.57
N GLY A 101 11.77 -10.97 1.50
CA GLY A 101 12.92 -10.07 1.57
C GLY A 101 12.71 -8.89 2.52
N ALA A 102 11.52 -8.32 2.56
CA ALA A 102 11.18 -7.24 3.48
C ALA A 102 11.18 -7.69 4.94
N ALA A 103 10.69 -8.90 5.23
CA ALA A 103 10.71 -9.47 6.58
C ALA A 103 12.13 -9.73 7.07
N VAL A 104 13.01 -10.23 6.19
CA VAL A 104 14.45 -10.40 6.48
C VAL A 104 15.12 -9.04 6.73
N GLY A 105 14.85 -8.05 5.88
CA GLY A 105 15.44 -6.70 5.99
C GLY A 105 14.91 -5.86 7.14
N ASN A 106 13.77 -6.25 7.74
CA ASN A 106 13.12 -5.53 8.83
C ASN A 106 12.67 -6.50 9.95
N PRO A 107 13.61 -7.08 10.71
CA PRO A 107 13.26 -8.01 11.78
C PRO A 107 12.26 -7.40 12.78
N GLY A 108 11.20 -8.13 13.09
CA GLY A 108 10.14 -7.68 14.00
C GLY A 108 9.06 -6.80 13.37
N ALA A 109 9.22 -6.36 12.11
CA ALA A 109 8.14 -5.72 11.38
C ALA A 109 7.09 -6.74 10.94
N THR A 110 5.82 -6.32 10.93
CA THR A 110 4.77 -7.10 10.25
C THR A 110 4.81 -6.77 8.75
N VAL A 111 4.77 -7.81 7.92
CA VAL A 111 4.78 -7.72 6.47
C VAL A 111 3.58 -8.47 5.92
N VAL A 112 2.80 -7.82 5.06
CA VAL A 112 1.61 -8.37 4.42
C VAL A 112 1.82 -8.37 2.92
N ASP A 113 1.57 -9.50 2.28
CA ASP A 113 1.50 -9.60 0.82
C ASP A 113 0.03 -9.55 0.40
N ILE A 114 -0.37 -8.47 -0.27
CA ILE A 114 -1.70 -8.39 -0.87
C ILE A 114 -1.54 -8.91 -2.29
N ASP A 115 -1.87 -10.18 -2.51
CA ASP A 115 -1.68 -10.81 -3.80
C ASP A 115 -2.98 -11.31 -4.47
N GLY A 116 -2.93 -11.38 -5.79
CA GLY A 116 -3.96 -11.98 -6.62
C GLY A 116 -3.56 -13.40 -6.95
N ASP A 117 -4.52 -14.29 -7.12
CA ASP A 117 -4.33 -15.71 -7.43
C ASP A 117 -3.31 -15.97 -8.54
N GLY A 118 -3.41 -15.24 -9.66
CA GLY A 118 -2.49 -15.38 -10.78
C GLY A 118 -1.05 -14.97 -10.47
N SER A 119 -0.87 -13.89 -9.70
CA SER A 119 0.47 -13.44 -9.28
C SER A 119 1.04 -14.38 -8.21
N PHE A 120 0.23 -14.76 -7.23
CA PHE A 120 0.63 -15.62 -6.12
C PHE A 120 1.12 -16.98 -6.60
N LEU A 121 0.37 -17.60 -7.53
CA LEU A 121 0.70 -18.93 -8.05
C LEU A 121 2.02 -18.99 -8.84
N MET A 122 2.51 -17.87 -9.37
CA MET A 122 3.79 -17.86 -10.09
C MET A 122 4.98 -18.19 -9.21
N ASN A 123 4.93 -17.78 -7.94
CA ASN A 123 6.02 -17.96 -6.99
C ASN A 123 5.56 -18.61 -5.68
N VAL A 124 4.49 -19.40 -5.71
CA VAL A 124 3.95 -20.08 -4.51
C VAL A 124 4.96 -21.00 -3.82
N GLN A 125 5.98 -21.47 -4.54
CA GLN A 125 7.07 -22.26 -3.96
C GLN A 125 7.84 -21.53 -2.84
N GLU A 126 7.82 -20.19 -2.83
CA GLU A 126 8.49 -19.39 -1.80
C GLU A 126 7.87 -19.53 -0.41
N LEU A 127 6.64 -20.06 -0.30
CA LEU A 127 6.06 -20.45 0.99
C LEU A 127 6.95 -21.46 1.74
N ALA A 128 7.63 -22.36 1.01
CA ALA A 128 8.56 -23.31 1.61
C ALA A 128 9.75 -22.59 2.26
N MET A 129 10.29 -21.57 1.60
CA MET A 129 11.38 -20.74 2.12
C MET A 129 10.91 -19.90 3.32
N ILE A 130 9.77 -19.22 3.20
CA ILE A 130 9.16 -18.44 4.31
C ILE A 130 9.01 -19.31 5.56
N ARG A 131 8.56 -20.55 5.40
CA ARG A 131 8.43 -21.51 6.51
C ARG A 131 9.78 -21.96 7.05
N ALA A 132 10.73 -22.34 6.18
CA ALA A 132 12.05 -22.81 6.60
C ALA A 132 12.80 -21.75 7.43
N GLU A 133 12.69 -20.48 7.03
CA GLU A 133 13.34 -19.33 7.67
C GLU A 133 12.50 -18.72 8.81
N ASN A 134 11.31 -19.27 9.11
CA ASN A 134 10.37 -18.77 10.12
C ASN A 134 10.04 -17.27 9.99
N LEU A 135 9.85 -16.79 8.75
CA LEU A 135 9.60 -15.38 8.50
C LEU A 135 8.15 -14.99 8.86
N PRO A 136 7.92 -13.83 9.50
CA PRO A 136 6.59 -13.38 9.92
C PRO A 136 5.77 -12.74 8.77
N VAL A 137 5.80 -13.34 7.58
CA VAL A 137 5.01 -12.89 6.42
C VAL A 137 3.54 -13.30 6.59
N LYS A 138 2.62 -12.39 6.26
CA LYS A 138 1.18 -12.66 6.13
C LYS A 138 0.85 -12.67 4.62
N PRO A 139 0.88 -13.85 3.98
CA PRO A 139 0.53 -13.98 2.56
C PRO A 139 -0.98 -13.84 2.33
#